data_AF-A0A662RTH6-F1
#
_entry.id   AF-A0A662RTH6-F1
#
_cell.length_a   1.000
_cell.length_b   1.000
_cell.length_c   1.000
_cell.angle_alpha   90.00
_cell.angle_beta   90.00
_cell.angle_gamma   90.00
#
_symmetry.space_group_name_H-M   'P 1'
#
loop_
_entity.id
_entity.type
_entity.pdbx_description
1 polymer ?
#
loop_
_entity_poly.entity_id
_entity_poly.type
_entity_poly.pdbx_seq_one_letter_code
_entity_poly.pdbx_strand_id
1 'polypeptide(L)'
;KNEKERSILEKLFFGFIRVENEDWVIDYEAFEKFMSAGGIKLTFNYPPKDEEDFYIMRRGTLLLFLKIIEETTPPEDKFRRYVWDAVYFLQNRENAELIKYGKLEAFRYYWEILHLNVYYLYTLEKLLEAIQYAVKSQNSVMRNELFEIMDLEGNIEALKGDLDIKKDTVTLNKISEVIRNINKKDRTDLSAELNESFVYDRLEESNYENILKWAFLMFSLLSCRLRQLETSIIRGSSSRLYIKILLSPQMLNIDLASFGKGLINSVINTHLMESMLRWFDQDTRNWIFIEEDGILQYARLRPFEARPRDNRWPSIRNLLEDLDFLETSNKKIYLTRRGEDWLSKIEQT
;
A
#
# COMPACT_ATOMS: atom_id res chain seq x y z
N LYS A 1 -8.04 -8.87 37.53
CA LYS A 1 -6.60 -8.50 37.50
C LYS A 1 -6.20 -7.83 36.18
N ASN A 2 -6.63 -8.34 35.02
CA ASN A 2 -6.29 -7.79 33.70
C ASN A 2 -6.94 -6.42 33.37
N GLU A 3 -8.05 -6.04 34.01
CA GLU A 3 -8.80 -4.83 33.62
C GLU A 3 -8.07 -3.51 33.90
N LYS A 4 -7.34 -3.43 35.01
CA LYS A 4 -6.55 -2.23 35.34
C LYS A 4 -5.38 -2.05 34.37
N GLU A 5 -4.73 -3.16 34.00
CA GLU A 5 -3.63 -3.16 33.03
C GLU A 5 -4.13 -2.80 31.63
N ARG A 6 -5.25 -3.41 31.19
CA ARG A 6 -5.93 -3.04 29.94
C ARG A 6 -6.29 -1.55 29.91
N SER A 7 -6.83 -1.01 31.01
CA SER A 7 -7.18 0.40 31.08
C SER A 7 -5.96 1.35 31.09
N ILE A 8 -4.79 0.89 31.52
CA ILE A 8 -3.54 1.66 31.36
C ILE A 8 -3.07 1.58 29.91
N LEU A 9 -3.03 0.36 29.36
CA LEU A 9 -2.57 0.09 28.00
C LEU A 9 -3.45 0.77 26.95
N GLU A 10 -4.78 0.86 27.13
CA GLU A 10 -5.67 1.57 26.21
C GLU A 10 -5.27 3.04 26.06
N LYS A 11 -4.94 3.72 27.16
CA LYS A 11 -4.61 5.14 27.18
C LYS A 11 -3.28 5.37 26.48
N LEU A 12 -2.29 4.54 26.77
CA LEU A 12 -1.00 4.54 26.09
C LEU A 12 -1.15 4.22 24.60
N PHE A 13 -2.00 3.25 24.27
CA PHE A 13 -2.18 2.75 22.91
C PHE A 13 -2.86 3.79 22.02
N PHE A 14 -3.82 4.55 22.53
CA PHE A 14 -4.47 5.66 21.83
C PHE A 14 -3.76 7.01 22.02
N GLY A 15 -2.55 7.03 22.58
CA GLY A 15 -1.72 8.23 22.68
C GLY A 15 -2.30 9.30 23.61
N PHE A 16 -2.90 8.94 24.74
CA PHE A 16 -3.21 9.85 25.83
C PHE A 16 -1.99 10.00 26.73
N ILE A 17 -0.98 10.69 26.21
CA ILE A 17 0.34 10.83 26.83
C ILE A 17 0.71 12.32 26.79
N ARG A 18 1.31 12.82 27.88
CA ARG A 18 1.91 14.16 27.96
C ARG A 18 3.25 14.11 28.68
N VAL A 19 4.06 15.15 28.47
CA VAL A 19 5.33 15.35 29.18
C VAL A 19 5.06 16.16 30.44
N GLU A 20 5.46 15.65 31.60
CA GLU A 20 5.47 16.36 32.87
C GLU A 20 6.83 16.18 33.54
N ASN A 21 7.51 17.29 33.88
CA ASN A 21 8.81 17.26 34.58
C ASN A 21 9.85 16.35 33.91
N GLU A 22 9.94 16.39 32.57
CA GLU A 22 10.82 15.54 31.74
C GLU A 22 10.42 14.04 31.69
N ASP A 23 9.35 13.63 32.39
CA ASP A 23 8.81 12.27 32.37
C ASP A 23 7.55 12.15 31.49
N TRP A 24 7.36 10.97 30.94
CA TRP A 24 6.17 10.61 30.17
C TRP A 24 5.07 10.08 31.08
N VAL A 25 3.94 10.78 31.13
CA VAL A 25 2.80 10.40 31.95
C VAL A 25 1.53 10.28 31.12
N ILE A 26 0.57 9.51 31.64
CA ILE A 26 -0.75 9.37 31.02
C ILE A 26 -1.54 10.66 31.22
N ASP A 27 -2.08 11.21 30.14
CA ASP A 27 -2.98 12.35 30.18
C ASP A 27 -4.41 11.90 30.52
N TYR A 28 -4.66 11.67 31.81
CA TYR A 28 -5.98 11.26 32.31
C TYR A 28 -7.04 12.32 32.05
N GLU A 29 -6.70 13.61 32.08
CA GLU A 29 -7.65 14.69 31.86
C GLU A 29 -8.17 14.68 30.41
N ALA A 30 -7.26 14.57 29.44
CA ALA A 30 -7.64 14.45 28.03
C ALA A 30 -8.44 13.16 27.76
N PHE A 31 -8.08 12.06 28.41
CA PHE A 31 -8.81 10.80 28.30
C PHE A 31 -10.23 10.91 28.85
N GLU A 32 -10.42 11.41 30.07
CA GLU A 32 -11.75 11.54 30.69
C GLU A 32 -12.62 12.54 29.92
N LYS A 33 -12.03 13.62 29.40
CA LYS A 33 -12.75 14.56 28.51
C LYS A 33 -13.24 13.87 27.25
N PHE A 34 -12.40 13.04 26.62
CA PHE A 34 -12.78 12.25 25.46
C PHE A 34 -13.92 11.27 25.77
N MET A 35 -13.81 10.51 26.86
CA MET A 35 -14.83 9.52 27.25
C MET A 35 -16.17 10.16 27.64
N SER A 36 -16.15 11.34 28.27
CA SER A 36 -17.35 12.01 28.76
C SER A 36 -18.09 12.81 27.68
N ALA A 37 -17.40 13.66 26.94
CA ALA A 37 -18.02 14.64 26.04
C ALA A 37 -17.81 14.33 24.54
N GLY A 38 -16.94 13.37 24.22
CA GLY A 38 -16.40 13.28 22.86
C GLY A 38 -15.59 14.52 22.49
N GLY A 39 -15.34 14.74 21.21
CA GLY A 39 -14.74 16.01 20.74
C GLY A 39 -13.25 16.17 21.03
N ILE A 40 -12.44 15.17 20.66
CA ILE A 40 -10.98 15.31 20.60
C ILE A 40 -10.55 16.08 19.34
N LYS A 41 -9.41 16.76 19.44
CA LYS A 41 -8.71 17.30 18.28
C LYS A 41 -8.30 16.13 17.38
N LEU A 42 -8.94 16.04 16.21
CA LEU A 42 -8.66 15.10 15.14
C LEU A 42 -8.11 15.83 13.91
N THR A 43 -7.27 16.83 14.18
CA THR A 43 -6.58 17.61 13.16
C THR A 43 -5.11 17.67 13.55
N PHE A 44 -4.24 17.47 12.56
CA PHE A 44 -2.80 17.44 12.74
C PHE A 44 -2.13 18.22 11.61
N ASN A 45 -0.95 18.77 11.86
CA ASN A 45 -0.16 19.35 10.77
C ASN A 45 0.39 18.24 9.89
N TYR A 46 0.39 18.44 8.58
CA TYR A 46 1.09 17.56 7.66
C TYR A 46 2.35 18.22 7.09
N PRO A 47 3.52 17.54 7.12
CA PRO A 47 3.80 16.36 7.95
C PRO A 47 3.73 16.72 9.45
N PRO A 48 3.59 15.73 10.37
CA PRO A 48 3.64 15.97 11.82
C PRO A 48 4.84 16.80 12.19
N LYS A 49 4.62 17.88 12.95
CA LYS A 49 5.68 18.83 13.30
C LYS A 49 6.19 18.63 14.72
N ASP A 50 5.34 18.11 15.60
CA ASP A 50 5.61 17.92 17.01
C ASP A 50 5.03 16.58 17.49
N GLU A 51 5.31 16.26 18.75
CA GLU A 51 4.86 15.03 19.40
C GLU A 51 3.33 14.96 19.54
N GLU A 52 2.66 16.10 19.71
CA GLU A 52 1.20 16.18 19.78
C GLU A 52 0.57 15.70 18.46
N ASP A 53 1.09 16.16 17.32
CA ASP A 53 0.66 15.68 16.00
C ASP A 53 0.83 14.16 15.87
N PHE A 54 1.92 13.57 16.38
CA PHE A 54 2.12 12.12 16.36
C PHE A 54 1.10 11.36 17.22
N TYR A 55 0.76 11.87 18.41
CA TYR A 55 -0.26 11.27 19.26
C TYR A 55 -1.66 11.37 18.66
N ILE A 56 -2.00 12.51 18.06
CA ILE A 56 -3.26 12.69 17.33
C ILE A 56 -3.33 11.73 16.14
N MET A 57 -2.25 11.60 15.36
CA MET A 57 -2.15 10.66 14.25
C MET A 57 -2.32 9.21 14.67
N ARG A 58 -1.69 8.80 15.77
CA ARG A 58 -1.84 7.45 16.35
C ARG A 58 -3.29 7.19 16.71
N ARG A 59 -3.91 8.10 17.46
CA ARG A 59 -5.31 7.99 17.90
C ARG A 59 -6.27 7.93 16.72
N GLY A 60 -6.15 8.86 15.78
CA GLY A 60 -6.99 8.92 14.59
C GLY A 60 -6.82 7.70 13.68
N THR A 61 -5.61 7.12 13.59
CA THR A 61 -5.39 5.86 12.87
C THR A 61 -6.09 4.68 13.52
N LEU A 62 -6.06 4.57 14.85
CA LEU A 62 -6.74 3.49 15.55
C LEU A 62 -8.27 3.63 15.44
N LEU A 63 -8.79 4.84 15.57
CA LEU A 63 -10.22 5.12 15.36
C LEU A 63 -10.66 4.86 13.91
N LEU A 64 -9.83 5.25 12.94
CA LEU A 64 -10.01 4.89 11.52
C LEU A 64 -10.14 3.37 11.34
N PHE A 65 -9.30 2.62 12.05
CA PHE A 65 -9.32 1.18 11.97
C PHE A 65 -10.60 0.58 12.55
N LEU A 66 -11.03 1.03 13.74
CA LEU A 66 -12.31 0.62 14.31
C LEU A 66 -13.49 0.93 13.36
N LYS A 67 -13.48 2.10 12.72
CA LYS A 67 -14.51 2.49 11.74
C LYS A 67 -14.56 1.52 10.55
N ILE A 68 -13.40 1.08 10.06
CA ILE A 68 -13.34 0.10 8.97
C ILE A 68 -13.92 -1.24 9.41
N ILE A 69 -13.64 -1.68 10.64
CA ILE A 69 -14.21 -2.96 11.13
C ILE A 69 -15.72 -2.87 11.23
N GLU A 70 -16.24 -1.79 11.82
CA GLU A 70 -17.68 -1.55 11.93
C GLU A 70 -18.39 -1.63 10.58
N GLU A 71 -17.86 -0.93 9.58
CA GLU A 71 -18.50 -0.76 8.27
C GLU A 71 -18.30 -1.96 7.34
N THR A 72 -17.31 -2.82 7.62
CA THR A 72 -16.92 -3.89 6.68
C THR A 72 -16.97 -5.29 7.24
N THR A 73 -16.96 -5.47 8.57
CA THR A 73 -16.98 -6.78 9.24
C THR A 73 -16.08 -7.81 8.55
N PRO A 74 -14.77 -7.53 8.45
CA PRO A 74 -13.91 -8.23 7.52
C PRO A 74 -13.74 -9.71 7.91
N PRO A 75 -13.68 -10.64 6.92
CA PRO A 75 -13.22 -12.00 7.15
C PRO A 75 -11.77 -12.01 7.68
N GLU A 76 -11.49 -12.91 8.61
CA GLU A 76 -10.21 -12.98 9.31
C GLU A 76 -9.01 -13.16 8.35
N ASP A 77 -9.17 -14.04 7.36
CA ASP A 77 -8.17 -14.40 6.37
C ASP A 77 -7.94 -13.29 5.32
N LYS A 78 -8.93 -12.40 5.13
CA LYS A 78 -8.91 -11.31 4.14
C LYS A 78 -8.79 -9.92 4.75
N PHE A 79 -8.63 -9.86 6.06
CA PHE A 79 -8.60 -8.65 6.87
C PHE A 79 -7.80 -7.50 6.24
N ARG A 80 -6.56 -7.80 5.83
CA ARG A 80 -5.64 -6.81 5.28
C ARG A 80 -6.19 -6.15 4.01
N ARG A 81 -6.79 -6.94 3.12
CA ARG A 81 -7.37 -6.44 1.86
C ARG A 81 -8.57 -5.54 2.13
N TYR A 82 -9.41 -5.89 3.11
CA TYR A 82 -10.54 -5.06 3.52
C TYR A 82 -10.07 -3.69 4.04
N VAL A 83 -9.02 -3.66 4.87
CA VAL A 83 -8.46 -2.40 5.39
C VAL A 83 -7.91 -1.53 4.26
N TRP A 84 -7.13 -2.14 3.36
CA TRP A 84 -6.55 -1.44 2.22
C TRP A 84 -7.60 -0.87 1.28
N ASP A 85 -8.61 -1.66 0.92
CA ASP A 85 -9.65 -1.22 -0.01
C ASP A 85 -10.56 -0.16 0.62
N ALA A 86 -10.87 -0.29 1.91
CA ALA A 86 -11.63 0.72 2.64
C ALA A 86 -10.88 2.07 2.66
N VAL A 87 -9.59 2.06 2.98
CA VAL A 87 -8.75 3.27 2.98
C VAL A 87 -8.59 3.84 1.58
N TYR A 88 -8.28 3.00 0.60
CA TYR A 88 -7.92 3.44 -0.75
C TYR A 88 -9.16 3.82 -1.55
N PHE A 89 -10.20 2.99 -1.61
CA PHE A 89 -11.38 3.24 -2.45
C PHE A 89 -12.53 3.93 -1.73
N LEU A 90 -12.44 4.15 -0.40
CA LEU A 90 -13.56 4.63 0.43
C LEU A 90 -14.74 3.65 0.42
N GLN A 91 -14.52 2.37 0.17
CA GLN A 91 -15.59 1.40 -0.06
C GLN A 91 -15.37 0.09 0.69
N ASN A 92 -16.46 -0.54 1.07
CA ASN A 92 -16.44 -1.92 1.55
C ASN A 92 -16.17 -2.88 0.37
N ARG A 93 -15.20 -3.77 0.53
CA ARG A 93 -14.79 -4.74 -0.50
C ARG A 93 -15.90 -5.72 -0.88
N GLU A 94 -16.78 -6.09 0.05
CA GLU A 94 -17.81 -7.11 -0.17
C GLU A 94 -18.93 -6.63 -1.08
N ASN A 95 -19.35 -5.36 -0.93
CA ASN A 95 -20.55 -4.83 -1.56
C ASN A 95 -20.35 -3.49 -2.30
N ALA A 96 -19.12 -2.95 -2.31
CA ALA A 96 -18.75 -1.65 -2.89
C ALA A 96 -19.51 -0.44 -2.31
N GLU A 97 -20.16 -0.58 -1.15
CA GLU A 97 -20.84 0.52 -0.47
C GLU A 97 -19.82 1.56 0.03
N LEU A 98 -20.18 2.83 -0.07
CA LEU A 98 -19.34 3.95 0.32
C LEU A 98 -19.25 4.05 1.85
N ILE A 99 -18.02 4.09 2.37
CA ILE A 99 -17.72 4.33 3.78
C ILE A 99 -17.58 5.82 4.03
N LYS A 100 -18.34 6.36 4.99
CA LYS A 100 -18.27 7.77 5.39
C LYS A 100 -17.35 7.93 6.60
N TYR A 101 -16.14 8.46 6.38
CA TYR A 101 -15.15 8.62 7.45
C TYR A 101 -15.33 9.86 8.33
N GLY A 102 -16.12 10.85 7.91
CA GLY A 102 -16.40 12.05 8.71
C GLY A 102 -15.11 12.74 9.22
N LYS A 103 -14.97 12.90 10.54
CA LYS A 103 -13.79 13.51 11.18
C LYS A 103 -12.48 12.74 10.95
N LEU A 104 -12.55 11.48 10.51
CA LEU A 104 -11.38 10.64 10.23
C LEU A 104 -10.83 10.81 8.81
N GLU A 105 -11.48 11.64 7.98
CA GLU A 105 -11.15 11.78 6.56
C GLU A 105 -9.71 12.22 6.31
N ALA A 106 -9.14 13.08 7.16
CA ALA A 106 -7.75 13.52 7.06
C ALA A 106 -6.75 12.37 7.31
N PHE A 107 -7.04 11.47 8.26
CA PHE A 107 -6.20 10.31 8.56
C PHE A 107 -6.30 9.28 7.44
N ARG A 108 -7.52 9.02 6.95
CA ARG A 108 -7.74 8.14 5.80
C ARG A 108 -7.01 8.67 4.57
N TYR A 109 -7.01 9.98 4.32
CA TYR A 109 -6.24 10.60 3.22
C TYR A 109 -4.74 10.40 3.34
N TYR A 110 -4.22 10.58 4.55
CA TYR A 110 -2.82 10.27 4.84
C TYR A 110 -2.47 8.81 4.52
N TRP A 111 -3.33 7.87 4.92
CA TRP A 111 -3.13 6.45 4.68
C TRP A 111 -3.32 6.05 3.22
N GLU A 112 -4.23 6.67 2.47
CA GLU A 112 -4.39 6.46 1.02
C GLU A 112 -3.07 6.75 0.27
N ILE A 113 -2.39 7.83 0.64
CA ILE A 113 -1.10 8.22 0.05
C ILE A 113 -0.01 7.18 0.36
N LEU A 114 0.04 6.66 1.59
CA LEU A 114 0.96 5.59 1.93
C LEU A 114 0.60 4.29 1.19
N HIS A 115 -0.68 4.03 0.97
CA HIS A 115 -1.15 2.82 0.29
C HIS A 115 -0.77 2.79 -1.20
N LEU A 116 -0.67 3.96 -1.85
CA LEU A 116 -0.08 4.05 -3.19
C LEU A 116 1.33 3.44 -3.25
N ASN A 117 2.16 3.69 -2.23
CA ASN A 117 3.49 3.10 -2.15
C ASN A 117 3.42 1.57 -1.95
N VAL A 118 2.39 1.06 -1.26
CA VAL A 118 2.20 -0.39 -1.09
C VAL A 118 1.95 -1.05 -2.44
N TYR A 119 1.01 -0.53 -3.24
CA TYR A 119 0.75 -1.05 -4.59
C TYR A 119 1.98 -0.93 -5.50
N TYR A 120 2.66 0.21 -5.45
CA TYR A 120 3.87 0.45 -6.22
C TYR A 120 5.01 -0.51 -5.88
N LEU A 121 5.36 -0.62 -4.59
CA LEU A 121 6.45 -1.49 -4.14
C LEU A 121 6.13 -2.96 -4.39
N TYR A 122 4.90 -3.38 -4.14
CA TYR A 122 4.49 -4.76 -4.41
C TYR A 122 4.61 -5.12 -5.90
N THR A 123 4.26 -4.18 -6.79
CA THR A 123 4.43 -4.37 -8.24
C THR A 123 5.90 -4.53 -8.63
N LEU A 124 6.80 -3.71 -8.06
CA LEU A 124 8.24 -3.84 -8.28
C LEU A 124 8.79 -5.15 -7.73
N GLU A 125 8.34 -5.57 -6.55
CA GLU A 125 8.76 -6.84 -5.94
C GLU A 125 8.28 -8.03 -6.76
N LYS A 126 7.05 -8.00 -7.27
CA LYS A 126 6.53 -9.02 -8.18
C LYS A 126 7.29 -9.07 -9.50
N LEU A 127 7.69 -7.91 -10.02
CA LEU A 127 8.56 -7.85 -11.19
C LEU A 127 9.95 -8.42 -10.89
N LEU A 128 10.53 -8.14 -9.72
CA LEU A 128 11.81 -8.72 -9.29
C LEU A 128 11.73 -10.25 -9.13
N GLU A 129 10.62 -10.75 -8.56
CA GLU A 129 10.33 -12.17 -8.46
C GLU A 129 10.27 -12.82 -9.87
N ALA A 130 9.59 -12.18 -10.82
CA ALA A 130 9.53 -12.66 -12.19
C ALA A 130 10.89 -12.64 -12.92
N ILE A 131 11.66 -11.56 -12.77
CA ILE A 131 13.05 -11.47 -13.30
C ILE A 131 13.89 -12.61 -12.73
N GLN A 132 13.80 -12.87 -11.42
CA GLN A 132 14.49 -13.98 -10.79
C GLN A 132 14.12 -15.31 -11.43
N TYR A 133 12.83 -15.57 -11.69
CA TYR A 133 12.40 -16.81 -12.34
C TYR A 133 12.93 -16.93 -13.77
N ALA A 134 12.94 -15.84 -14.53
CA ALA A 134 13.52 -15.79 -15.87
C ALA A 134 15.04 -16.09 -15.85
N VAL A 135 15.80 -15.52 -14.93
CA VAL A 135 17.24 -15.81 -14.77
C VAL A 135 17.45 -17.26 -14.34
N LYS A 136 16.66 -17.75 -13.38
CA LYS A 136 16.77 -19.10 -12.83
C LYS A 136 16.47 -20.17 -13.89
N SER A 137 15.49 -19.96 -14.77
CA SER A 137 15.09 -20.96 -15.78
C SER A 137 16.19 -21.23 -16.81
N GLN A 138 17.09 -20.27 -17.03
CA GLN A 138 18.21 -20.37 -17.97
C GLN A 138 19.57 -20.61 -17.29
N ASN A 139 19.61 -20.69 -15.95
CA ASN A 139 20.81 -20.67 -15.08
C ASN A 139 21.65 -19.37 -15.15
N SER A 140 21.82 -18.79 -16.33
CA SER A 140 22.47 -17.51 -16.58
C SER A 140 21.89 -16.86 -17.84
N VAL A 141 21.73 -15.54 -17.84
CA VAL A 141 21.11 -14.81 -18.96
C VAL A 141 21.88 -13.52 -19.23
N MET A 142 22.18 -13.21 -20.50
CA MET A 142 22.65 -11.86 -20.84
C MET A 142 21.54 -10.86 -20.58
N ARG A 143 21.85 -9.75 -19.90
CA ARG A 143 20.85 -8.77 -19.48
C ARG A 143 19.89 -8.31 -20.58
N ASN A 144 20.37 -8.19 -21.82
CA ASN A 144 19.54 -7.80 -22.96
C ASN A 144 18.57 -8.89 -23.45
N GLU A 145 18.88 -10.17 -23.19
CA GLU A 145 18.03 -11.32 -23.55
C GLU A 145 16.86 -11.49 -22.58
N LEU A 146 16.92 -10.87 -21.39
CA LEU A 146 15.79 -10.91 -20.44
C LEU A 146 14.49 -10.38 -21.03
N PHE A 147 14.56 -9.38 -21.92
CA PHE A 147 13.36 -8.80 -22.52
C PHE A 147 12.62 -9.80 -23.41
N GLU A 148 13.37 -10.69 -24.07
CA GLU A 148 12.82 -11.76 -24.90
C GLU A 148 12.28 -12.90 -24.03
N ILE A 149 13.02 -13.29 -22.99
CA ILE A 149 12.61 -14.37 -22.07
C ILE A 149 11.34 -14.00 -21.29
N MET A 150 11.20 -12.73 -20.92
CA MET A 150 10.00 -12.22 -20.25
C MET A 150 8.88 -11.83 -21.23
N ASP A 151 9.06 -12.08 -22.53
CA ASP A 151 8.12 -11.77 -23.60
C ASP A 151 7.54 -10.35 -23.52
N LEU A 152 8.42 -9.34 -23.50
CA LEU A 152 8.03 -7.94 -23.38
C LEU A 152 7.02 -7.53 -24.48
N GLU A 153 7.28 -7.92 -25.73
CA GLU A 153 6.41 -7.59 -26.86
C GLU A 153 5.06 -8.33 -26.76
N GLY A 154 5.04 -9.62 -26.42
CA GLY A 154 3.80 -10.36 -26.24
C GLY A 154 2.94 -9.82 -25.10
N ASN A 155 3.55 -9.34 -24.00
CA ASN A 155 2.82 -8.65 -22.93
C ASN A 155 2.19 -7.34 -23.40
N ILE A 156 2.90 -6.57 -24.25
CA ILE A 156 2.38 -5.32 -24.82
C ILE A 156 1.21 -5.61 -25.76
N GLU A 157 1.33 -6.60 -26.64
CA GLU A 157 0.25 -6.98 -27.55
C GLU A 157 -0.96 -7.57 -26.81
N ALA A 158 -0.74 -8.38 -25.77
CA ALA A 158 -1.81 -8.87 -24.91
C ALA A 158 -2.55 -7.71 -24.22
N LEU A 159 -1.81 -6.73 -23.67
CA LEU A 159 -2.41 -5.55 -23.06
C LEU A 159 -3.20 -4.71 -24.07
N LYS A 160 -2.69 -4.55 -25.29
CA LYS A 160 -3.41 -3.87 -26.38
C LYS A 160 -4.70 -4.57 -26.74
N GLY A 161 -4.67 -5.91 -26.81
CA GLY A 161 -5.86 -6.73 -27.05
C GLY A 161 -6.91 -6.57 -25.95
N ASP A 162 -6.49 -6.68 -24.69
CA ASP A 162 -7.38 -6.54 -23.52
C ASP A 162 -8.05 -5.15 -23.45
N LEU A 163 -7.39 -4.11 -23.98
CA LEU A 163 -7.86 -2.73 -23.94
C LEU A 163 -8.38 -2.18 -25.29
N ASP A 164 -8.49 -3.03 -26.32
CA ASP A 164 -8.84 -2.65 -27.71
C ASP A 164 -8.04 -1.44 -28.26
N ILE A 165 -6.72 -1.41 -28.01
CA ILE A 165 -5.84 -0.33 -28.46
C ILE A 165 -5.29 -0.65 -29.86
N LYS A 166 -5.80 0.07 -30.87
CA LYS A 166 -5.47 -0.15 -32.29
C LYS A 166 -4.21 0.54 -32.83
N LYS A 167 -3.48 1.30 -32.00
CA LYS A 167 -2.32 2.11 -32.44
C LYS A 167 -1.00 1.39 -32.19
N ASP A 168 -0.02 1.64 -33.07
CA ASP A 168 1.32 1.02 -33.01
C ASP A 168 2.14 1.47 -31.79
N THR A 169 2.08 2.76 -31.42
CA THR A 169 2.77 3.25 -30.22
C THR A 169 1.79 3.39 -29.06
N VAL A 170 2.05 2.63 -27.99
CA VAL A 170 1.29 2.67 -26.74
C VAL A 170 2.20 3.20 -25.63
N THR A 171 1.67 4.10 -24.81
CA THR A 171 2.35 4.67 -23.64
C THR A 171 1.50 4.41 -22.39
N LEU A 172 2.10 4.53 -21.20
CA LEU A 172 1.35 4.44 -19.95
C LEU A 172 0.23 5.48 -19.87
N ASN A 173 0.49 6.71 -20.34
CA ASN A 173 -0.53 7.76 -20.39
C ASN A 173 -1.70 7.38 -21.30
N LYS A 174 -1.43 6.69 -22.42
CA LYS A 174 -2.49 6.23 -23.32
C LYS A 174 -3.36 5.16 -22.67
N ILE A 175 -2.75 4.22 -21.96
CA ILE A 175 -3.49 3.22 -21.15
C ILE A 175 -4.34 3.92 -20.09
N SER A 176 -3.77 4.89 -19.36
CA SER A 176 -4.50 5.69 -18.37
C SER A 176 -5.72 6.41 -18.96
N GLU A 177 -5.65 6.91 -20.20
CA GLU A 177 -6.82 7.45 -20.91
C GLU A 177 -7.88 6.39 -21.21
N VAL A 178 -7.46 5.23 -21.71
CA VAL A 178 -8.38 4.13 -22.06
C VAL A 178 -9.10 3.61 -20.83
N ILE A 179 -8.40 3.39 -19.71
CA ILE A 179 -9.00 2.98 -18.44
C ILE A 179 -10.07 3.98 -17.99
N ARG A 180 -9.80 5.29 -18.06
CA ARG A 180 -10.79 6.31 -17.70
C ARG A 180 -12.02 6.25 -18.58
N ASN A 181 -11.85 5.96 -19.87
CA ASN A 181 -12.97 5.80 -20.80
C ASN A 181 -13.79 4.54 -20.51
N ILE A 182 -13.14 3.41 -20.22
CA ILE A 182 -13.79 2.14 -19.84
C ILE A 182 -14.62 2.35 -18.57
N ASN A 183 -13.99 2.91 -17.53
CA ASN A 183 -14.61 3.09 -16.22
C ASN A 183 -15.61 4.27 -16.19
N LYS A 184 -15.61 5.14 -17.20
CA LYS A 184 -16.41 6.38 -17.28
C LYS A 184 -16.27 7.29 -16.05
N LYS A 185 -15.12 7.22 -15.40
CA LYS A 185 -14.80 7.95 -14.17
C LYS A 185 -13.33 8.33 -14.23
N ASP A 186 -13.00 9.49 -13.68
CA ASP A 186 -11.60 9.86 -13.49
C ASP A 186 -10.99 8.95 -12.42
N ARG A 187 -11.60 8.87 -11.23
CA ARG A 187 -11.13 8.05 -10.09
C ARG A 187 -11.67 6.62 -10.18
N THR A 188 -10.78 5.64 -10.06
CA THR A 188 -11.15 4.23 -9.91
C THR A 188 -11.71 3.94 -8.53
N ASP A 189 -12.69 3.05 -8.50
CA ASP A 189 -13.37 2.55 -7.31
C ASP A 189 -13.54 1.02 -7.44
N LEU A 190 -14.02 0.34 -6.40
CA LEU A 190 -14.17 -1.12 -6.41
C LEU A 190 -15.25 -1.62 -7.37
N SER A 191 -16.16 -0.74 -7.82
CA SER A 191 -17.17 -1.07 -8.84
C SER A 191 -16.63 -0.99 -10.27
N ALA A 192 -15.46 -0.35 -10.45
CA ALA A 192 -14.81 -0.26 -11.74
C ALA A 192 -14.24 -1.61 -12.19
N GLU A 193 -14.40 -1.93 -13.46
CA GLU A 193 -13.90 -3.18 -14.06
C GLU A 193 -12.38 -3.29 -13.94
N LEU A 194 -11.67 -2.19 -14.21
CA LEU A 194 -10.23 -2.09 -14.06
C LEU A 194 -9.89 -1.14 -12.91
N ASN A 195 -9.40 -1.70 -11.82
CA ASN A 195 -8.95 -0.95 -10.65
C ASN A 195 -7.71 -1.62 -10.02
N GLU A 196 -7.04 -0.91 -9.13
CA GLU A 196 -5.80 -1.35 -8.48
C GLU A 196 -5.99 -2.63 -7.65
N SER A 197 -7.16 -2.83 -7.05
CA SER A 197 -7.47 -4.04 -6.30
C SER A 197 -7.53 -5.26 -7.22
N PHE A 198 -8.18 -5.13 -8.36
CA PHE A 198 -8.24 -6.17 -9.40
C PHE A 198 -6.83 -6.51 -9.93
N VAL A 199 -6.05 -5.48 -10.30
CA VAL A 199 -4.69 -5.71 -10.84
C VAL A 199 -3.76 -6.30 -9.79
N TYR A 200 -3.94 -5.93 -8.52
CA TYR A 200 -3.21 -6.54 -7.42
C TYR A 200 -3.48 -8.05 -7.33
N ASP A 201 -4.74 -8.46 -7.37
CA ASP A 201 -5.11 -9.89 -7.32
C ASP A 201 -4.52 -10.63 -8.53
N ARG A 202 -4.51 -9.99 -9.72
CA ARG A 202 -3.84 -10.55 -10.91
C ARG A 202 -2.33 -10.65 -10.77
N LEU A 203 -1.66 -9.66 -10.18
CA LEU A 203 -0.21 -9.73 -9.91
C LEU A 203 0.13 -10.86 -8.94
N GLU A 204 -0.75 -11.15 -7.98
CA GLU A 204 -0.58 -12.25 -7.03
C GLU A 204 -0.70 -13.62 -7.70
N GLU A 205 -1.66 -13.78 -8.62
CA GLU A 205 -1.97 -15.03 -9.34
C GLU A 205 -1.06 -15.29 -10.56
N SER A 206 -0.39 -14.27 -11.09
CA SER A 206 0.28 -14.35 -12.39
C SER A 206 1.59 -15.12 -12.37
N ASN A 207 1.87 -15.81 -13.47
CA ASN A 207 3.19 -16.34 -13.78
C ASN A 207 4.15 -15.21 -14.23
N TYR A 208 5.45 -15.52 -14.28
CA TYR A 208 6.47 -14.54 -14.67
C TYR A 208 6.30 -14.05 -16.13
N GLU A 209 5.71 -14.86 -17.00
CA GLU A 209 5.50 -14.55 -18.42
C GLU A 209 4.47 -13.45 -18.66
N ASN A 210 3.44 -13.33 -17.81
CA ASN A 210 2.38 -12.32 -17.97
C ASN A 210 2.53 -11.11 -17.03
N ILE A 211 3.62 -11.04 -16.27
CA ILE A 211 3.74 -10.06 -15.19
C ILE A 211 3.83 -8.62 -15.71
N LEU A 212 4.43 -8.42 -16.89
CA LEU A 212 4.71 -7.09 -17.42
C LEU A 212 3.42 -6.38 -17.83
N LYS A 213 2.47 -7.11 -18.42
CA LYS A 213 1.12 -6.62 -18.70
C LYS A 213 0.48 -6.00 -17.46
N TRP A 214 0.47 -6.76 -16.36
CA TRP A 214 -0.14 -6.31 -15.11
C TRP A 214 0.65 -5.19 -14.44
N ALA A 215 1.99 -5.20 -14.55
CA ALA A 215 2.83 -4.12 -14.07
C ALA A 215 2.50 -2.80 -14.81
N PHE A 216 2.42 -2.81 -16.14
CA PHE A 216 2.03 -1.63 -16.92
C PHE A 216 0.66 -1.12 -16.54
N LEU A 217 -0.32 -2.02 -16.41
CA LEU A 217 -1.67 -1.65 -16.00
C LEU A 217 -1.70 -1.01 -14.60
N MET A 218 -0.97 -1.59 -13.63
CA MET A 218 -0.86 -1.02 -12.29
C MET A 218 -0.19 0.37 -12.31
N PHE A 219 0.92 0.55 -13.03
CA PHE A 219 1.59 1.85 -13.13
C PHE A 219 0.67 2.91 -13.78
N SER A 220 -0.11 2.55 -14.80
CA SER A 220 -1.10 3.44 -15.40
C SER A 220 -2.23 3.82 -14.44
N LEU A 221 -2.73 2.87 -13.63
CA LEU A 221 -3.75 3.13 -12.61
C LEU A 221 -3.22 4.05 -11.50
N LEU A 222 -2.04 3.74 -10.97
CA LEU A 222 -1.39 4.57 -9.95
C LEU A 222 -1.07 5.98 -10.47
N SER A 223 -0.73 6.11 -11.76
CA SER A 223 -0.55 7.41 -12.41
C SER A 223 -1.84 8.21 -12.46
N CYS A 224 -2.97 7.59 -12.85
CA CYS A 224 -4.28 8.23 -12.78
C CYS A 224 -4.58 8.71 -11.36
N ARG A 225 -4.37 7.85 -10.37
CA ARG A 225 -4.65 8.18 -8.97
C ARG A 225 -3.78 9.33 -8.47
N LEU A 226 -2.48 9.30 -8.76
CA LEU A 226 -1.55 10.35 -8.34
C LEU A 226 -1.93 11.72 -8.89
N ARG A 227 -2.45 11.81 -10.13
CA ARG A 227 -2.92 13.06 -10.74
C ARG A 227 -4.15 13.64 -10.06
N GLN A 228 -4.98 12.80 -9.44
CA GLN A 228 -6.22 13.21 -8.77
C GLN A 228 -6.02 13.62 -7.33
N LEU A 229 -4.90 13.23 -6.73
CA LEU A 229 -4.55 13.66 -5.39
C LEU A 229 -4.11 15.12 -5.44
N GLU A 230 -5.07 16.02 -5.29
CA GLU A 230 -4.84 17.45 -5.13
C GLU A 230 -4.43 17.76 -3.69
N THR A 231 -3.14 17.87 -3.33
CA THR A 231 -2.80 18.45 -2.01
C THR A 231 -1.35 18.95 -1.83
N SER A 232 -1.23 19.92 -0.91
CA SER A 232 0.00 20.34 -0.22
C SER A 232 0.81 19.18 0.37
N ILE A 233 0.13 18.10 0.75
CA ILE A 233 0.69 16.86 1.31
C ILE A 233 1.67 16.18 0.34
N ILE A 234 1.34 16.19 -0.95
CA ILE A 234 2.21 15.70 -2.01
C ILE A 234 3.33 16.71 -2.30
N ARG A 235 3.07 18.03 -2.23
CA ARG A 235 4.07 19.08 -2.54
C ARG A 235 5.19 19.20 -1.49
N GLY A 236 4.89 18.98 -0.20
CA GLY A 236 5.86 19.13 0.89
C GLY A 236 6.74 17.90 1.20
N SER A 237 6.44 16.74 0.62
CA SER A 237 7.08 15.47 0.97
C SER A 237 7.44 14.66 -0.28
N SER A 238 8.35 15.19 -1.11
CA SER A 238 8.89 14.45 -2.27
C SER A 238 9.64 13.17 -1.87
N SER A 239 10.23 13.12 -0.67
CA SER A 239 11.05 11.99 -0.21
C SER A 239 10.27 10.73 0.19
N ARG A 240 8.96 10.83 0.49
CA ARG A 240 8.16 9.69 0.98
C ARG A 240 7.35 8.97 -0.10
N LEU A 241 7.28 9.51 -1.31
CA LEU A 241 6.54 8.93 -2.44
C LEU A 241 7.54 8.50 -3.51
N TYR A 242 8.13 7.31 -3.33
CA TYR A 242 9.07 6.70 -4.29
C TYR A 242 8.48 6.61 -5.70
N ILE A 243 7.16 6.47 -5.79
CA ILE A 243 6.39 6.39 -7.05
C ILE A 243 6.56 7.61 -7.98
N LYS A 244 6.84 8.80 -7.44
CA LYS A 244 6.89 10.04 -8.24
C LYS A 244 8.01 10.09 -9.27
N ILE A 245 9.14 9.44 -8.99
CA ILE A 245 10.30 9.45 -9.89
C ILE A 245 9.98 8.64 -11.15
N LEU A 246 9.34 7.48 -10.97
CA LEU A 246 8.99 6.57 -12.06
C LEU A 246 7.74 6.98 -12.85
N LEU A 247 6.81 7.74 -12.24
CA LEU A 247 5.61 8.26 -12.91
C LEU A 247 5.71 9.74 -13.27
N SER A 248 6.92 10.24 -13.53
CA SER A 248 7.11 11.61 -14.05
C SER A 248 6.46 11.79 -15.43
N PRO A 249 6.05 13.02 -15.81
CA PRO A 249 5.41 13.27 -17.12
C PRO A 249 6.25 12.78 -18.30
N GLN A 250 7.58 12.82 -18.18
CA GLN A 250 8.50 12.28 -19.19
C GLN A 250 8.30 10.77 -19.33
N MET A 251 8.39 10.03 -18.22
CA MET A 251 8.27 8.56 -18.21
C MET A 251 6.90 8.07 -18.69
N LEU A 252 5.83 8.80 -18.39
CA LEU A 252 4.47 8.41 -18.78
C LEU A 252 4.20 8.48 -20.29
N ASN A 253 5.03 9.22 -21.03
CA ASN A 253 4.90 9.41 -22.48
C ASN A 253 5.93 8.62 -23.29
N ILE A 254 6.81 7.86 -22.63
CA ILE A 254 7.68 6.88 -23.30
C ILE A 254 6.83 5.71 -23.79
N ASP A 255 7.20 5.12 -24.93
CA ASP A 255 6.55 3.90 -25.42
C ASP A 255 6.75 2.74 -24.44
N LEU A 256 5.79 1.80 -24.40
CA LEU A 256 5.82 0.71 -23.42
C LEU A 256 7.06 -0.18 -23.52
N ALA A 257 7.61 -0.40 -24.71
CA ALA A 257 8.79 -1.24 -24.86
C ALA A 257 10.02 -0.57 -24.21
N SER A 258 10.24 0.71 -24.49
CA SER A 258 11.30 1.51 -23.86
C SER A 258 11.08 1.67 -22.35
N PHE A 259 9.84 1.92 -21.91
CA PHE A 259 9.49 1.98 -20.49
C PHE A 259 9.75 0.65 -19.79
N GLY A 260 9.33 -0.48 -20.37
CA GLY A 260 9.53 -1.83 -19.83
C GLY A 260 11.01 -2.19 -19.69
N LYS A 261 11.82 -1.91 -20.72
CA LYS A 261 13.28 -2.08 -20.66
C LYS A 261 13.90 -1.25 -19.54
N GLY A 262 13.52 0.03 -19.44
CA GLY A 262 13.97 0.92 -18.38
C GLY A 262 13.58 0.43 -16.99
N LEU A 263 12.34 -0.06 -16.83
CA LEU A 263 11.81 -0.57 -15.57
C LEU A 263 12.54 -1.83 -15.11
N ILE A 264 12.68 -2.84 -15.97
CA ILE A 264 13.41 -4.08 -15.68
C ILE A 264 14.85 -3.75 -15.26
N ASN A 265 15.51 -2.89 -16.04
CA ASN A 265 16.87 -2.45 -15.74
C ASN A 265 16.98 -1.72 -14.41
N SER A 266 16.00 -0.86 -14.09
CA SER A 266 15.95 -0.17 -12.81
C SER A 266 15.80 -1.16 -11.66
N VAL A 267 14.92 -2.15 -11.77
CA VAL A 267 14.71 -3.18 -10.72
C VAL A 267 15.98 -3.99 -10.48
N ILE A 268 16.65 -4.41 -11.55
CA ILE A 268 17.93 -5.14 -11.47
C ILE A 268 19.00 -4.28 -10.78
N ASN A 269 19.19 -3.03 -11.25
CA ASN A 269 20.20 -2.13 -10.72
C ASN A 269 19.95 -1.80 -9.25
N THR A 270 18.69 -1.53 -8.87
CA THR A 270 18.33 -1.28 -7.48
C THR A 270 18.61 -2.51 -6.62
N HIS A 271 18.25 -3.71 -7.07
CA HIS A 271 18.56 -4.94 -6.34
C HIS A 271 20.07 -5.13 -6.13
N LEU A 272 20.87 -5.00 -7.19
CA LEU A 272 22.33 -5.17 -7.13
C LEU A 272 22.98 -4.12 -6.22
N MET A 273 22.56 -2.86 -6.33
CA MET A 273 23.04 -1.77 -5.48
C MET A 273 22.71 -2.01 -4.00
N GLU A 274 21.44 -2.27 -3.66
CA GLU A 274 21.01 -2.53 -2.28
C GLU A 274 21.69 -3.77 -1.69
N SER A 275 21.89 -4.79 -2.53
CA SER A 275 22.62 -6.01 -2.19
C SER A 275 24.10 -5.76 -1.90
N MET A 276 24.73 -4.87 -2.65
CA MET A 276 26.13 -4.47 -2.43
C MET A 276 26.27 -3.62 -1.17
N LEU A 277 25.38 -2.65 -0.95
CA LEU A 277 25.36 -1.81 0.26
C LEU A 277 25.22 -2.65 1.53
N ARG A 278 24.27 -3.59 1.56
CA ARG A 278 24.09 -4.49 2.72
C ARG A 278 25.26 -5.44 2.95
N TRP A 279 25.95 -5.85 1.89
CA TRP A 279 27.16 -6.64 2.05
C TRP A 279 28.28 -5.80 2.66
N PHE A 280 28.49 -4.57 2.17
CA PHE A 280 29.50 -3.67 2.71
C PHE A 280 29.24 -3.28 4.18
N ASP A 281 27.99 -2.97 4.52
CA ASP A 281 27.63 -2.48 5.86
C ASP A 281 27.45 -3.59 6.90
N GLN A 282 27.00 -4.79 6.48
CA GLN A 282 26.51 -5.82 7.41
C GLN A 282 27.09 -7.21 7.16
N ASP A 283 27.98 -7.36 6.17
CA ASP A 283 28.53 -8.64 5.71
C ASP A 283 27.44 -9.69 5.39
N THR A 284 26.29 -9.22 4.88
CA THR A 284 25.17 -10.11 4.51
C THR A 284 25.11 -10.36 3.00
N ARG A 285 25.20 -11.62 2.59
CA ARG A 285 24.99 -12.05 1.20
C ARG A 285 23.51 -12.28 0.93
N ASN A 286 22.78 -11.21 0.61
CA ASN A 286 21.35 -11.23 0.32
C ASN A 286 21.01 -11.22 -1.19
N TRP A 287 21.92 -11.71 -2.02
CA TRP A 287 21.85 -11.59 -3.47
C TRP A 287 20.81 -12.54 -4.03
N ILE A 288 19.83 -12.02 -4.77
CA ILE A 288 18.87 -12.83 -5.55
C ILE A 288 19.57 -13.39 -6.80
N PHE A 289 20.22 -12.49 -7.52
CA PHE A 289 21.12 -12.75 -8.62
C PHE A 289 22.33 -11.81 -8.52
N ILE A 290 23.39 -12.15 -9.25
CA ILE A 290 24.61 -11.37 -9.44
C ILE A 290 24.77 -11.00 -10.91
N GLU A 291 25.56 -9.98 -11.19
CA GLU A 291 25.94 -9.58 -12.55
C GLU A 291 27.47 -9.65 -12.71
N GLU A 292 27.93 -10.43 -13.68
CA GLU A 292 29.34 -10.49 -14.10
C GLU A 292 29.39 -10.33 -15.62
N ASP A 293 30.15 -9.34 -16.11
CA ASP A 293 30.29 -9.04 -17.55
C ASP A 293 28.95 -8.92 -18.32
N GLY A 294 27.91 -8.38 -17.66
CA GLY A 294 26.57 -8.22 -18.23
C GLY A 294 25.70 -9.50 -18.23
N ILE A 295 26.22 -10.58 -17.64
CA ILE A 295 25.51 -11.85 -17.45
C ILE A 295 24.93 -11.88 -16.05
N LEU A 296 23.62 -12.07 -15.97
CA LEU A 296 22.91 -12.28 -14.71
C LEU A 296 22.91 -13.76 -14.35
N GLN A 297 23.36 -14.09 -13.13
CA GLN A 297 23.40 -15.46 -12.62
C GLN A 297 22.58 -15.57 -11.34
N TYR A 298 21.79 -16.64 -11.23
CA TYR A 298 20.98 -16.88 -10.04
C TYR A 298 21.86 -17.25 -8.83
N ALA A 299 21.63 -16.59 -7.68
CA ALA A 299 22.56 -16.64 -6.55
C ALA A 299 21.98 -17.24 -5.26
N ARG A 300 20.69 -17.64 -5.24
CA ARG A 300 20.02 -18.20 -4.06
C ARG A 300 19.79 -19.70 -4.15
N LEU A 301 19.69 -20.34 -2.99
CA LEU A 301 19.18 -21.72 -2.90
C LEU A 301 17.65 -21.79 -3.00
N ARG A 302 16.96 -20.76 -2.49
CA ARG A 302 15.49 -20.67 -2.48
C ARG A 302 15.02 -19.43 -3.23
N PRO A 303 14.00 -19.53 -4.09
CA PRO A 303 13.37 -18.37 -4.72
C PRO A 303 12.93 -17.33 -3.69
N PHE A 304 13.21 -16.06 -3.97
CA PHE A 304 12.47 -14.95 -3.40
C PHE A 304 11.03 -15.01 -3.88
N GLU A 305 10.10 -14.90 -2.95
CA GLU A 305 8.67 -14.74 -3.20
C GLU A 305 8.25 -13.34 -2.75
N ALA A 306 7.68 -12.56 -3.66
CA ALA A 306 7.17 -11.24 -3.30
C ALA A 306 5.92 -11.40 -2.44
N ARG A 307 5.99 -10.89 -1.21
CA ARG A 307 4.85 -10.83 -0.30
C ARG A 307 4.55 -9.38 0.06
N PRO A 308 3.28 -9.04 0.25
CA PRO A 308 2.92 -7.66 0.54
C PRO A 308 3.47 -7.27 1.91
N ARG A 309 4.33 -6.25 1.96
CA ARG A 309 5.11 -5.91 3.16
C ARG A 309 4.36 -5.10 4.22
N ASP A 310 3.06 -4.89 4.08
CA ASP A 310 2.28 -4.18 5.10
C ASP A 310 1.84 -5.09 6.26
N ASN A 311 2.79 -5.37 7.15
CA ASN A 311 2.57 -6.22 8.32
C ASN A 311 2.06 -5.46 9.55
N ARG A 312 1.73 -4.16 9.40
CA ARG A 312 1.28 -3.32 10.52
C ARG A 312 -0.13 -3.69 10.98
N TRP A 313 -1.04 -3.95 10.04
CA TRP A 313 -2.46 -4.18 10.34
C TRP A 313 -2.72 -5.41 11.19
N PRO A 314 -2.11 -6.59 10.94
CA PRO A 314 -2.29 -7.75 11.82
C PRO A 314 -1.84 -7.49 13.27
N SER A 315 -0.71 -6.79 13.46
CA SER A 315 -0.24 -6.45 14.80
C SER A 315 -1.18 -5.48 15.52
N ILE A 316 -1.71 -4.48 14.81
CA ILE A 316 -2.70 -3.54 15.36
C ILE A 316 -3.99 -4.28 15.74
N ARG A 317 -4.47 -5.20 14.89
CA ARG A 317 -5.63 -6.04 15.18
C ARG A 317 -5.43 -6.83 16.47
N ASN A 318 -4.34 -7.57 16.58
CA ASN A 318 -4.08 -8.41 17.76
C ASN A 318 -4.06 -7.57 19.04
N LEU A 319 -3.44 -6.39 19.00
CA LEU A 319 -3.43 -5.47 20.15
C LEU A 319 -4.83 -4.96 20.51
N LEU A 320 -5.68 -4.68 19.53
CA LEU A 320 -7.06 -4.26 19.79
C LEU A 320 -7.96 -5.41 20.29
N GLU A 321 -7.72 -6.64 19.84
CA GLU A 321 -8.35 -7.85 20.41
C GLU A 321 -7.91 -8.05 21.88
N ASP A 322 -6.61 -7.92 22.18
CA ASP A 322 -6.09 -8.04 23.55
C ASP A 322 -6.67 -6.99 24.52
N LEU A 323 -6.95 -5.80 24.00
CA LEU A 323 -7.57 -4.68 24.69
C LEU A 323 -9.11 -4.73 24.70
N ASP A 324 -9.71 -5.79 24.15
CA ASP A 324 -11.16 -6.03 24.13
C ASP A 324 -11.94 -4.99 23.32
N PHE A 325 -11.34 -4.44 22.26
CA PHE A 325 -12.02 -3.57 21.29
C PHE A 325 -12.62 -4.35 20.12
N LEU A 326 -12.03 -5.52 19.82
CA LEU A 326 -12.39 -6.38 18.71
C LEU A 326 -12.65 -7.80 19.22
N GLU A 327 -13.55 -8.50 18.55
CA GLU A 327 -13.71 -9.93 18.73
C GLU A 327 -13.77 -10.64 17.38
N THR A 328 -13.26 -11.88 17.34
CA THR A 328 -13.39 -12.74 16.17
C THR A 328 -14.44 -13.82 16.45
N SER A 329 -15.49 -13.83 15.64
CA SER A 329 -16.57 -14.82 15.72
C SER A 329 -16.92 -15.30 14.31
N ASN A 330 -17.12 -16.61 14.14
CA ASN A 330 -17.44 -17.21 12.83
C ASN A 330 -16.48 -16.78 11.69
N LYS A 331 -15.17 -16.66 11.99
CA LYS A 331 -14.12 -16.19 11.05
C LYS A 331 -14.32 -14.77 10.52
N LYS A 332 -15.12 -13.95 11.19
CA LYS A 332 -15.30 -12.52 10.92
C LYS A 332 -14.89 -11.73 12.15
N ILE A 333 -14.40 -10.51 11.91
CA ILE A 333 -13.93 -9.61 12.96
C ILE A 333 -15.01 -8.55 13.18
N TYR A 334 -15.38 -8.36 14.44
CA TYR A 334 -16.42 -7.43 14.89
C TYR A 334 -15.85 -6.43 15.90
N LEU A 335 -16.51 -5.28 16.03
CA LEU A 335 -16.31 -4.43 17.21
C LEU A 335 -16.99 -5.08 18.42
N THR A 336 -16.34 -4.99 19.58
CA THR A 336 -17.02 -5.21 20.86
C THR A 336 -17.77 -3.93 21.24
N ARG A 337 -18.61 -4.02 22.29
CA ARG A 337 -19.24 -2.83 22.90
C ARG A 337 -18.22 -1.74 23.25
N ARG A 338 -17.03 -2.10 23.73
CA ARG A 338 -15.97 -1.13 24.04
C ARG A 338 -15.46 -0.43 22.78
N GLY A 339 -15.31 -1.15 21.68
CA GLY A 339 -14.94 -0.58 20.38
C GLY A 339 -16.00 0.39 19.85
N GLU A 340 -17.26 -0.01 19.91
CA GLU A 340 -18.42 0.82 19.54
C GLU A 340 -18.49 2.10 20.40
N ASP A 341 -18.34 1.95 21.72
CA ASP A 341 -18.37 3.08 22.67
C ASP A 341 -17.32 4.13 22.30
N TRP A 342 -16.09 3.71 21.96
CA TRP A 342 -15.03 4.62 21.53
C TRP A 342 -15.31 5.31 20.21
N LEU A 343 -15.81 4.57 19.23
CA LEU A 343 -16.13 5.10 17.91
C LEU A 343 -17.26 6.13 18.00
N SER A 344 -18.29 5.85 18.81
CA SER A 344 -19.43 6.75 19.03
C SER A 344 -19.01 8.14 19.54
N LYS A 345 -17.90 8.25 20.30
CA LYS A 345 -17.38 9.53 20.83
C LYS A 345 -16.93 10.51 19.76
N ILE A 346 -16.64 10.03 18.55
CA ILE A 346 -16.21 10.88 17.44
C ILE A 346 -17.28 11.05 16.37
N GLU A 347 -18.35 10.27 16.41
CA GLU A 347 -19.47 10.32 15.45
C GLU A 347 -20.66 11.15 15.95
N GLN A 348 -20.85 11.25 17.28
CA GLN A 348 -21.98 11.94 17.91
C GLN A 348 -21.79 13.47 18.10
N THR A 349 -20.65 14.01 17.63
CA THR A 349 -20.31 15.45 17.64
C THR A 349 -19.95 15.89 16.24
#